data_AF-A0A7V2LTW1-F1
#
_entry.id   AF-A0A7V2LTW1-F1
#
_cell.length_a   1.000
_cell.length_b   1.000
_cell.length_c   1.000
_cell.angle_alpha   90.00
_cell.angle_beta   90.00
_cell.angle_gamma   90.00
#
_symmetry.space_group_name_H-M   'P 1'
#
loop_
_entity.id
_entity.type
_entity.pdbx_description
1 polymer ?
#
loop_
_entity_poly.entity_id
_entity_poly.type
_entity_poly.pdbx_seq_one_letter_code
_entity_poly.pdbx_strand_id
1 'polypeptide(L)'
;MQQSKRSSGDFQTVDWDTAVKVVAKALQEDPQSVAFYLGLAPDHLYDLVSEITSALGTPAPVCFSGLAMVEARRTLEQAAAQVLGTPTLPTSGIANADVVLSFGAKFIETWLSPIAYSQAYEHFRRGRKAVRGDLMQVEPRMSMTASNADRWFPAKPGTEGLVALAVGRLVAEKRGQKPPKAFAQVNPARVAEQAGLQQEDLDLMAESLVRARTPLVILGSGVAGNLNGLEAAQAMLALNAYLGNIGKAGGVFLTPAPPLEEVAENRASTFNEMASLVRPMPRLSPTRPSLPCRPPPRNSPGQRGSRAAPLPHHPSRPDRRLGEGRDPGKRPLPLHRPGRQRLQSRLRRRCATPVHPARGVVRQFAALHHLPRPQPGRRPKGPQPGDLR
;
A
#
# COMPACT_ATOMS: atom_id res chain seq x y z
N MET A 1 -9.57 8.28 -35.10
CA MET A 1 -8.38 7.92 -35.90
C MET A 1 -8.31 6.41 -36.04
N GLN A 2 -7.93 5.90 -37.20
CA GLN A 2 -7.75 4.47 -37.49
C GLN A 2 -6.29 4.20 -37.87
N GLN A 3 -5.75 3.04 -37.52
CA GLN A 3 -4.45 2.56 -38.02
C GLN A 3 -4.68 1.29 -38.86
N SER A 4 -3.89 1.12 -39.92
CA SER A 4 -3.92 -0.09 -40.75
C SER A 4 -3.24 -1.29 -40.09
N LYS A 5 -2.23 -1.04 -39.24
CA LYS A 5 -1.49 -2.07 -38.49
C LYS A 5 -1.20 -1.59 -37.08
N ARG A 6 -1.34 -2.48 -36.09
CA ARG A 6 -1.04 -2.17 -34.69
C ARG A 6 0.39 -1.68 -34.51
N SER A 7 0.53 -0.52 -33.86
CA SER A 7 1.82 0.10 -33.53
C SER A 7 2.62 0.61 -34.74
N SER A 8 1.98 0.86 -35.90
CA SER A 8 2.66 1.53 -37.01
C SER A 8 2.93 3.01 -36.72
N GLY A 9 2.07 3.66 -35.92
CA GLY A 9 2.08 5.11 -35.72
C GLY A 9 1.42 5.88 -36.87
N ASP A 10 0.98 5.18 -37.92
CA ASP A 10 0.30 5.76 -39.07
C ASP A 10 -1.21 5.85 -38.80
N PHE A 11 -1.66 7.04 -38.39
CA PHE A 11 -3.06 7.32 -38.07
C PHE A 11 -3.75 8.04 -39.22
N GLN A 12 -4.90 7.50 -39.64
CA GLN A 12 -5.84 8.15 -40.56
C GLN A 12 -7.02 8.73 -39.79
N THR A 13 -7.42 9.94 -40.13
CA THR A 13 -8.63 10.56 -39.56
C THR A 13 -9.87 9.87 -40.12
N VAL A 14 -10.86 9.62 -39.25
CA VAL A 14 -12.18 9.08 -39.59
C VAL A 14 -13.22 9.86 -38.81
N ASP A 15 -14.43 9.98 -39.35
CA ASP A 15 -15.56 10.57 -38.63
C ASP A 15 -16.15 9.61 -37.58
N TRP A 16 -17.05 10.14 -36.75
CA TRP A 16 -17.69 9.38 -35.68
C TRP A 16 -18.58 8.25 -36.20
N ASP A 17 -19.35 8.48 -37.25
CA ASP A 17 -20.27 7.48 -37.81
C ASP A 17 -19.50 6.25 -38.31
N THR A 18 -18.36 6.48 -38.95
CA THR A 18 -17.46 5.42 -39.41
C THR A 18 -16.84 4.69 -38.23
N ALA A 19 -16.33 5.40 -37.22
CA ALA A 19 -15.72 4.80 -36.04
C ALA A 19 -16.70 3.93 -35.25
N VAL A 20 -17.93 4.42 -35.05
CA VAL A 20 -19.00 3.69 -34.35
C VAL A 20 -19.38 2.41 -35.11
N LYS A 21 -19.50 2.46 -36.44
CA LYS A 21 -19.79 1.25 -37.25
C LYS A 21 -18.70 0.19 -37.12
N VAL A 22 -17.43 0.60 -37.07
CA VAL A 22 -16.31 -0.33 -36.88
C VAL A 22 -16.39 -1.03 -35.52
N VAL A 23 -16.64 -0.28 -34.45
CA VAL A 23 -16.79 -0.86 -33.10
C VAL A 23 -18.05 -1.73 -33.00
N ALA A 24 -19.19 -1.27 -33.52
CA ALA A 24 -20.44 -2.01 -33.51
C ALA A 24 -20.31 -3.35 -34.24
N LYS A 25 -19.61 -3.38 -35.39
CA LYS A 25 -19.30 -4.62 -36.10
C LYS A 25 -18.44 -5.57 -35.26
N ALA A 26 -17.42 -5.06 -34.57
CA ALA A 26 -16.59 -5.89 -33.70
C ALA A 26 -17.35 -6.46 -32.49
N LEU A 27 -18.37 -5.75 -32.01
CA LEU A 27 -19.25 -6.21 -30.92
C LEU A 27 -20.27 -7.27 -31.37
N GLN A 28 -20.45 -7.50 -32.68
CA GLN A 28 -21.32 -8.54 -33.23
C GLN A 28 -20.62 -9.90 -33.41
N GLU A 29 -19.32 -9.97 -33.14
CA GLU A 29 -18.58 -11.24 -33.09
C GLU A 29 -19.08 -12.12 -31.92
N ASP A 30 -18.50 -13.32 -31.75
CA ASP A 30 -18.83 -14.20 -30.62
C ASP A 30 -18.78 -13.42 -29.28
N PRO A 31 -19.90 -13.35 -28.51
CA PRO A 31 -19.94 -12.61 -27.27
C PRO A 31 -18.84 -13.00 -26.27
N GLN A 32 -18.39 -14.26 -26.29
CA GLN A 32 -17.32 -14.74 -25.41
C GLN A 32 -15.92 -14.28 -25.83
N SER A 33 -15.78 -13.73 -27.04
CA SER A 33 -14.54 -13.14 -27.55
C SER A 33 -14.40 -11.64 -27.22
N VAL A 34 -15.48 -11.01 -26.76
CA VAL A 34 -15.53 -9.59 -26.40
C VAL A 34 -15.29 -9.44 -24.90
N ALA A 35 -14.44 -8.48 -24.53
CA ALA A 35 -14.22 -8.16 -23.14
C ALA A 35 -13.91 -6.68 -22.92
N PHE A 36 -14.36 -6.16 -21.79
CA PHE A 36 -14.10 -4.80 -21.35
C PHE A 36 -13.13 -4.79 -20.17
N TYR A 37 -12.12 -3.92 -20.27
CA TYR A 37 -11.16 -3.67 -19.22
C TYR A 37 -11.28 -2.19 -18.82
N LEU A 38 -11.65 -1.95 -17.56
CA LEU A 38 -11.92 -0.62 -17.03
C LEU A 38 -10.96 -0.26 -15.90
N GLY A 39 -10.88 1.04 -15.62
CA GLY A 39 -10.23 1.55 -14.42
C GLY A 39 -10.97 1.16 -13.14
N LEU A 40 -10.46 1.63 -12.00
CA LEU A 40 -11.07 1.35 -10.69
C LEU A 40 -12.22 2.27 -10.32
N ALA A 41 -12.45 3.33 -11.10
CA ALA A 41 -13.49 4.29 -10.78
C ALA A 41 -14.83 3.64 -11.13
N PRO A 42 -15.69 3.36 -10.13
CA PRO A 42 -17.09 3.08 -10.39
C PRO A 42 -17.73 4.38 -10.87
N ASP A 43 -17.88 4.54 -12.19
CA ASP A 43 -18.43 5.75 -12.79
C ASP A 43 -19.45 5.39 -13.89
N HIS A 44 -20.05 6.40 -14.51
CA HIS A 44 -21.05 6.20 -15.57
C HIS A 44 -20.54 5.38 -16.77
N LEU A 45 -19.22 5.25 -16.93
CA LEU A 45 -18.65 4.35 -17.95
C LEU A 45 -18.81 2.89 -17.55
N TYR A 46 -18.69 2.56 -16.27
CA TYR A 46 -18.99 1.21 -15.76
C TYR A 46 -20.46 0.86 -16.00
N ASP A 47 -21.38 1.78 -15.72
CA ASP A 47 -22.82 1.56 -15.90
C ASP A 47 -23.14 1.26 -17.38
N LEU A 48 -22.64 2.12 -18.27
CA LEU A 48 -22.77 1.96 -19.72
C LEU A 48 -22.21 0.62 -20.21
N VAL A 49 -21.00 0.27 -19.78
CA VAL A 49 -20.36 -0.97 -20.21
C VAL A 49 -21.09 -2.19 -19.65
N SER A 50 -21.60 -2.11 -18.42
CA SER A 50 -22.38 -3.20 -17.82
C SER A 50 -23.68 -3.43 -18.58
N GLU A 51 -24.37 -2.37 -19.00
CA GLU A 51 -25.55 -2.44 -19.86
C GLU A 51 -25.21 -3.09 -21.21
N ILE A 52 -24.12 -2.67 -21.86
CA ILE A 52 -23.63 -3.26 -23.11
C ILE A 52 -23.33 -4.75 -22.93
N THR A 53 -22.61 -5.12 -21.87
CA THR A 53 -22.24 -6.53 -21.65
C THR A 53 -23.47 -7.40 -21.38
N SER A 54 -24.47 -6.86 -20.67
CA SER A 54 -25.73 -7.54 -20.39
C SER A 54 -26.57 -7.73 -21.65
N ALA A 55 -26.68 -6.69 -22.49
CA ALA A 55 -27.44 -6.73 -23.74
C ALA A 55 -26.83 -7.68 -24.78
N LEU A 56 -25.50 -7.78 -24.82
CA LEU A 56 -24.77 -8.62 -25.77
C LEU A 56 -24.50 -10.04 -25.25
N GLY A 57 -24.71 -10.32 -23.96
CA GLY A 57 -24.37 -11.60 -23.33
C GLY A 57 -22.86 -11.85 -23.23
N THR A 58 -22.06 -10.79 -23.16
CA THR A 58 -20.60 -10.87 -23.01
C THR A 58 -20.21 -10.94 -21.53
N PRO A 59 -18.98 -11.39 -21.18
CA PRO A 59 -18.52 -11.37 -19.80
C PRO A 59 -18.56 -9.97 -19.18
N ALA A 60 -18.91 -9.89 -17.89
CA ALA A 60 -18.93 -8.65 -17.13
C ALA A 60 -17.57 -7.92 -17.18
N PRO A 61 -17.56 -6.57 -17.13
CA PRO A 61 -16.34 -5.79 -17.23
C PRO A 61 -15.34 -6.10 -16.11
N VAL A 62 -14.07 -6.22 -16.48
CA VAL A 62 -12.96 -6.35 -15.52
C VAL A 62 -12.48 -4.97 -15.10
N CYS A 63 -12.73 -4.59 -13.84
CA CYS A 63 -12.32 -3.31 -13.27
C CYS A 63 -11.01 -3.45 -12.51
N PHE A 64 -9.88 -3.35 -13.21
CA PHE A 64 -8.57 -3.61 -12.62
C PHE A 64 -7.61 -2.44 -12.88
N SER A 65 -6.76 -2.16 -11.91
CA SER A 65 -5.60 -1.29 -12.10
C SER A 65 -4.43 -1.85 -11.34
N GLY A 66 -3.24 -1.69 -11.91
CA GLY A 66 -1.99 -1.98 -11.21
C GLY A 66 -1.89 -1.22 -9.88
N LEU A 67 -2.49 -0.03 -9.80
CA LEU A 67 -2.53 0.75 -8.56
C LEU A 67 -3.38 0.06 -7.47
N ALA A 68 -4.59 -0.43 -7.78
CA ALA A 68 -5.42 -1.16 -6.81
C ALA A 68 -4.72 -2.41 -6.27
N MET A 69 -4.00 -3.11 -7.15
CA MET A 69 -3.23 -4.29 -6.75
C MET A 69 -2.16 -3.90 -5.73
N VAL A 70 -1.40 -2.83 -5.98
CA VAL A 70 -0.36 -2.37 -5.04
C VAL A 70 -0.92 -1.62 -3.83
N GLU A 71 -2.21 -1.26 -3.82
CA GLU A 71 -2.94 -0.73 -2.65
C GLU A 71 -3.63 -1.84 -1.85
N ALA A 72 -3.73 -3.04 -2.41
CA ALA A 72 -4.33 -4.22 -1.81
C ALA A 72 -5.78 -4.03 -1.32
N ARG A 73 -6.58 -3.24 -2.04
CA ARG A 73 -7.99 -2.93 -1.70
C ARG A 73 -8.83 -4.20 -1.52
N ARG A 74 -8.71 -5.17 -2.43
CA ARG A 74 -9.43 -6.44 -2.33
C ARG A 74 -9.03 -7.30 -1.15
N THR A 75 -7.75 -7.35 -0.82
CA THR A 75 -7.27 -8.07 0.38
C THR A 75 -7.85 -7.45 1.64
N LEU A 76 -7.90 -6.12 1.71
CA LEU A 76 -8.48 -5.37 2.83
C LEU A 76 -9.99 -5.60 2.97
N GLU A 77 -10.75 -5.50 1.88
CA GLU A 77 -12.20 -5.78 1.86
C GLU A 77 -12.51 -7.23 2.26
N GLN A 78 -11.74 -8.19 1.74
CA GLN A 78 -11.90 -9.60 2.09
C GLN A 78 -11.60 -9.86 3.56
N ALA A 79 -10.57 -9.23 4.12
CA ALA A 79 -10.26 -9.34 5.54
C ALA A 79 -11.36 -8.71 6.41
N ALA A 80 -11.89 -7.55 6.02
CA ALA A 80 -13.01 -6.89 6.70
C ALA A 80 -14.28 -7.76 6.65
N ALA A 81 -14.58 -8.41 5.52
CA ALA A 81 -15.67 -9.35 5.41
C ALA A 81 -15.54 -10.52 6.39
N GLN A 82 -14.33 -11.10 6.50
CA GLN A 82 -14.09 -12.30 7.31
C GLN A 82 -13.98 -12.00 8.81
N VAL A 83 -13.43 -10.84 9.19
CA VAL A 83 -13.22 -10.47 10.61
C VAL A 83 -14.38 -9.67 11.18
N LEU A 84 -14.91 -8.72 10.40
CA LEU A 84 -15.91 -7.74 10.86
C LEU A 84 -17.30 -8.01 10.24
N GLY A 85 -17.43 -8.98 9.34
CA GLY A 85 -18.70 -9.32 8.69
C GLY A 85 -19.16 -8.31 7.64
N THR A 86 -18.31 -7.34 7.26
CA THR A 86 -18.66 -6.27 6.32
C THR A 86 -17.62 -6.19 5.20
N PRO A 87 -17.99 -6.46 3.93
CA PRO A 87 -17.06 -6.49 2.79
C PRO A 87 -16.75 -5.09 2.25
N THR A 88 -16.42 -4.15 3.12
CA THR A 88 -16.15 -2.75 2.76
C THR A 88 -14.72 -2.39 3.09
N LEU A 89 -14.12 -1.48 2.31
CA LEU A 89 -12.76 -1.01 2.58
C LEU A 89 -12.70 -0.31 3.95
N PRO A 90 -11.86 -0.81 4.89
CA PRO A 90 -11.67 -0.17 6.18
C PRO A 90 -10.86 1.12 6.02
N THR A 91 -11.28 2.17 6.71
CA THR A 91 -10.60 3.48 6.75
C THR A 91 -9.98 3.72 8.12
N SER A 92 -8.79 4.29 8.16
CA SER A 92 -8.03 4.50 9.40
C SER A 92 -8.20 5.93 9.94
N GLY A 93 -8.66 6.06 11.18
CA GLY A 93 -8.92 7.33 11.84
C GLY A 93 -7.69 8.07 12.37
N ILE A 94 -6.62 8.21 11.56
CA ILE A 94 -5.29 8.71 11.99
C ILE A 94 -5.37 10.00 12.81
N ALA A 95 -6.18 10.98 12.38
CA ALA A 95 -6.26 12.30 13.01
C ALA A 95 -6.52 12.23 14.52
N ASN A 96 -7.39 11.32 14.94
CA ASN A 96 -7.86 11.24 16.32
C ASN A 96 -7.13 10.18 17.15
N ALA A 97 -6.20 9.41 16.56
CA ALA A 97 -5.41 8.42 17.28
C ALA A 97 -4.30 9.10 18.10
N ASP A 98 -3.89 8.54 19.24
CA ASP A 98 -2.74 9.02 20.03
C ASP A 98 -1.50 8.13 19.86
N VAL A 99 -1.72 6.86 19.52
CA VAL A 99 -0.68 5.93 19.06
C VAL A 99 -1.13 5.26 17.77
N VAL A 100 -0.28 5.32 16.74
CA VAL A 100 -0.48 4.61 15.48
C VAL A 100 0.65 3.58 15.32
N LEU A 101 0.29 2.30 15.34
CA LEU A 101 1.17 1.21 14.92
C LEU A 101 0.82 0.83 13.47
N SER A 102 1.66 1.27 12.54
CA SER A 102 1.42 1.15 11.10
C SER A 102 2.34 0.09 10.49
N PHE A 103 1.77 -0.81 9.70
CA PHE A 103 2.49 -1.90 9.05
C PHE A 103 2.50 -1.70 7.54
N GLY A 104 3.61 -1.20 6.99
CA GLY A 104 3.79 -0.98 5.56
C GLY A 104 2.78 -0.03 4.91
N ALA A 105 2.09 0.81 5.71
CA ALA A 105 1.14 1.80 5.19
C ALA A 105 1.90 3.06 4.82
N LYS A 106 1.89 3.36 3.52
CA LYS A 106 2.64 4.47 2.91
C LYS A 106 1.74 5.68 2.71
N PHE A 107 1.04 6.07 3.77
CA PHE A 107 -0.09 7.01 3.71
C PHE A 107 0.31 8.47 3.45
N ILE A 108 1.61 8.78 3.49
CA ILE A 108 2.14 10.08 3.05
C ILE A 108 2.47 10.09 1.54
N GLU A 109 2.70 8.93 0.92
CA GLU A 109 3.11 8.84 -0.51
C GLU A 109 2.03 8.23 -1.41
N THR A 110 1.69 6.95 -1.25
CA THR A 110 0.98 6.19 -2.30
C THR A 110 -0.19 5.34 -1.79
N TRP A 111 -0.55 5.40 -0.51
CA TRP A 111 -1.53 4.47 0.06
C TRP A 111 -2.94 5.08 0.14
N LEU A 112 -3.86 4.51 -0.65
CA LEU A 112 -5.31 4.80 -0.70
C LEU A 112 -5.65 6.25 -1.03
N SER A 113 -5.52 7.17 -0.07
CA SER A 113 -5.71 8.61 -0.27
C SER A 113 -4.60 9.37 0.44
N PRO A 114 -3.44 9.58 -0.23
CA PRO A 114 -2.30 10.25 0.36
C PRO A 114 -2.64 11.67 0.83
N ILE A 115 -3.54 12.37 0.13
CA ILE A 115 -3.98 13.72 0.49
C ILE A 115 -4.76 13.70 1.80
N ALA A 116 -5.80 12.87 1.90
CA ALA A 116 -6.64 12.78 3.10
C ALA A 116 -5.82 12.31 4.31
N TYR A 117 -4.95 11.32 4.12
CA TYR A 117 -4.11 10.82 5.20
C TYR A 117 -2.97 11.78 5.58
N SER A 118 -2.44 12.59 4.66
CA SER A 118 -1.48 13.64 5.00
C SER A 118 -2.12 14.74 5.86
N GLN A 119 -3.37 15.13 5.55
CA GLN A 119 -4.13 16.06 6.40
C GLN A 119 -4.44 15.44 7.77
N ALA A 120 -4.88 14.18 7.80
CA ALA A 120 -5.11 13.47 9.06
C ALA A 120 -3.83 13.35 9.90
N TYR A 121 -2.69 13.13 9.25
CA TYR A 121 -1.38 13.07 9.89
C TYR A 121 -0.93 14.43 10.45
N GLU A 122 -1.22 15.54 9.76
CA GLU A 122 -1.01 16.89 10.30
C GLU A 122 -1.78 17.07 11.61
N HIS A 123 -3.07 16.74 11.61
CA HIS A 123 -3.91 16.87 12.81
C HIS A 123 -3.42 15.94 13.95
N PHE A 124 -3.02 14.71 13.61
CA PHE A 124 -2.41 13.75 14.54
C PHE A 124 -1.16 14.33 15.23
N ARG A 125 -0.34 15.11 14.52
CA ARG A 125 0.89 15.71 15.03
C ARG A 125 0.69 17.02 15.78
N ARG A 126 -0.18 17.91 15.30
CA ARG A 126 -0.28 19.30 15.78
C ARG A 126 -1.69 19.82 16.01
N GLY A 127 -2.72 19.10 15.54
CA GLY A 127 -4.11 19.52 15.62
C GLY A 127 -4.72 19.44 17.03
N ARG A 128 -4.08 18.74 17.98
CA ARG A 128 -4.57 18.57 19.36
C ARG A 128 -3.58 19.17 20.35
N LYS A 129 -3.98 20.26 21.02
CA LYS A 129 -3.12 21.10 21.88
C LYS A 129 -2.34 20.34 22.97
N ALA A 130 -2.87 19.22 23.48
CA ALA A 130 -2.28 18.47 24.59
C ALA A 130 -1.73 17.09 24.20
N VAL A 131 -1.91 16.66 22.94
CA VAL A 131 -1.55 15.30 22.51
C VAL A 131 -0.89 15.36 21.14
N ARG A 132 0.43 15.20 21.11
CA ARG A 132 1.18 14.87 19.90
C ARG A 132 1.13 13.36 19.72
N GLY A 133 0.55 12.88 18.63
CA GLY A 133 0.48 11.45 18.37
C GLY A 133 1.86 10.79 18.15
N ASP A 134 1.99 9.53 18.54
CA ASP A 134 3.18 8.68 18.36
C ASP A 134 2.98 7.67 17.22
N LEU A 135 3.80 7.79 16.17
CA LEU A 135 3.76 6.94 14.99
C LEU A 135 4.91 5.94 15.03
N MET A 136 4.56 4.66 15.13
CA MET A 136 5.47 3.53 14.97
C MET A 136 5.23 2.87 13.62
N GLN A 137 6.24 2.85 12.75
CA GLN A 137 6.16 2.23 11.43
C GLN A 137 6.95 0.91 11.41
N VAL A 138 6.28 -0.19 11.10
CA VAL A 138 6.88 -1.50 10.88
C VAL A 138 6.88 -1.81 9.38
N GLU A 139 8.06 -1.84 8.77
CA GLU A 139 8.21 -2.17 7.34
C GLU A 139 9.67 -2.46 6.97
N PRO A 140 9.94 -3.24 5.90
CA PRO A 140 11.30 -3.66 5.57
C PRO A 140 12.23 -2.54 5.07
N ARG A 141 11.68 -1.56 4.34
CA ARG A 141 12.42 -0.40 3.84
C ARG A 141 11.90 0.86 4.51
N MET A 142 12.76 1.80 4.83
CA MET A 142 12.33 3.12 5.27
C MET A 142 11.60 3.84 4.12
N SER A 143 10.28 3.96 4.20
CA SER A 143 9.47 4.81 3.32
C SER A 143 9.46 6.27 3.77
N MET A 144 8.82 7.15 2.99
CA MET A 144 8.53 8.51 3.44
C MET A 144 7.65 8.54 4.71
N THR A 145 6.82 7.51 4.91
CA THR A 145 6.02 7.40 6.14
C THR A 145 6.90 6.99 7.32
N ALA A 146 7.81 6.02 7.15
CA ALA A 146 8.79 5.67 8.18
C ALA A 146 9.74 6.82 8.52
N SER A 147 10.20 7.61 7.53
CA SER A 147 11.11 8.74 7.80
C SER A 147 10.45 9.87 8.58
N ASN A 148 9.11 9.90 8.61
CA ASN A 148 8.31 10.82 9.43
C ASN A 148 7.76 10.16 10.71
N ALA A 149 7.97 8.86 10.91
CA ALA A 149 7.58 8.15 12.11
C ALA A 149 8.50 8.53 13.29
N ASP A 150 8.00 8.37 14.51
CA ASP A 150 8.84 8.51 15.71
C ASP A 150 9.78 7.31 15.83
N ARG A 151 9.34 6.15 15.35
CA ARG A 151 10.10 4.91 15.36
C ARG A 151 9.87 4.12 14.08
N TRP A 152 10.95 3.59 13.51
CA TRP A 152 10.91 2.66 12.39
C TRP A 152 11.51 1.32 12.80
N PHE A 153 10.77 0.24 12.53
CA PHE A 153 11.14 -1.12 12.82
C PHE A 153 11.33 -1.90 11.51
N PRO A 154 12.57 -2.26 11.13
CA PRO A 154 12.89 -2.90 9.86
C PRO A 154 12.57 -4.40 9.85
N ALA A 155 11.28 -4.75 9.94
CA ALA A 155 10.85 -6.14 9.91
C ALA A 155 11.19 -6.81 8.56
N LYS A 156 11.58 -8.08 8.58
CA LYS A 156 11.79 -8.86 7.35
C LYS A 156 10.48 -8.94 6.54
N PRO A 157 10.53 -8.80 5.20
CA PRO A 157 9.33 -8.85 4.38
C PRO A 157 8.53 -10.14 4.59
N GLY A 158 7.22 -10.02 4.77
CA GLY A 158 6.29 -11.13 4.98
C GLY A 158 6.17 -11.57 6.44
N THR A 159 6.85 -10.93 7.38
CA THR A 159 6.75 -11.24 8.82
C THR A 159 5.86 -10.27 9.61
N GLU A 160 5.40 -9.19 8.98
CA GLU A 160 4.65 -8.11 9.62
C GLU A 160 3.33 -8.60 10.25
N GLY A 161 2.64 -9.55 9.61
CA GLY A 161 1.46 -10.19 10.18
C GLY A 161 1.77 -10.98 11.47
N LEU A 162 2.93 -11.64 11.54
CA LEU A 162 3.36 -12.36 12.74
C LEU A 162 3.67 -11.37 13.88
N VAL A 163 4.33 -10.25 13.54
CA VAL A 163 4.59 -9.15 14.49
C VAL A 163 3.28 -8.64 15.07
N ALA A 164 2.26 -8.38 14.23
CA ALA A 164 0.94 -7.96 14.72
C ALA A 164 0.30 -8.98 15.67
N LEU A 165 0.39 -10.29 15.37
CA LEU A 165 -0.11 -11.32 16.27
C LEU A 165 0.64 -11.37 17.61
N ALA A 166 1.97 -11.26 17.58
CA ALA A 166 2.81 -11.26 18.78
C ALA A 166 2.53 -10.05 19.66
N VAL A 167 2.40 -8.85 19.06
CA VAL A 167 1.99 -7.64 19.76
C VAL A 167 0.60 -7.82 20.37
N GLY A 168 -0.36 -8.40 19.64
CA GLY A 168 -1.70 -8.67 20.17
C GLY A 168 -1.71 -9.58 21.40
N ARG A 169 -0.83 -10.60 21.42
CA ARG A 169 -0.62 -11.46 22.60
C ARG A 169 -0.05 -10.66 23.77
N LEU A 170 1.01 -9.89 23.55
CA LEU A 170 1.66 -9.09 24.60
C LEU A 170 0.72 -8.01 25.16
N VAL A 171 -0.13 -7.41 24.33
CA VAL A 171 -1.18 -6.48 24.78
C VAL A 171 -2.15 -7.18 25.73
N ALA A 172 -2.57 -8.42 25.43
CA ALA A 172 -3.47 -9.17 26.30
C ALA A 172 -2.81 -9.50 27.65
N GLU A 173 -1.54 -9.97 27.62
CA GLU A 173 -0.74 -10.27 28.81
C GLU A 173 -0.57 -9.02 29.70
N LYS A 174 -0.21 -7.87 29.11
CA LYS A 174 -0.06 -6.59 29.83
C LYS A 174 -1.38 -6.06 30.42
N ARG A 175 -2.53 -6.39 29.81
CA ARG A 175 -3.86 -6.07 30.35
C ARG A 175 -4.32 -7.08 31.41
N GLY A 176 -3.56 -8.13 31.70
CA GLY A 176 -3.98 -9.22 32.59
C GLY A 176 -5.15 -10.04 32.03
N GLN A 177 -5.35 -10.03 30.71
CA GLN A 177 -6.47 -10.67 30.03
C GLN A 177 -6.01 -11.93 29.29
N LYS A 178 -6.91 -12.90 29.16
CA LYS A 178 -6.65 -14.07 28.32
C LYS A 178 -6.58 -13.64 26.85
N PRO A 179 -5.49 -13.96 26.12
CA PRO A 179 -5.41 -13.62 24.72
C PRO A 179 -6.52 -14.31 23.91
N PRO A 180 -7.17 -13.61 22.97
CA PRO A 180 -8.04 -14.23 21.98
C PRO A 180 -7.34 -15.38 21.25
N LYS A 181 -8.12 -16.36 20.75
CA LYS A 181 -7.59 -17.53 20.01
C LYS A 181 -6.63 -17.14 18.87
N ALA A 182 -6.90 -16.02 18.21
CA ALA A 182 -6.05 -15.44 17.17
C ALA A 182 -4.59 -15.26 17.60
N PHE A 183 -4.34 -14.84 18.84
CA PHE A 183 -2.99 -14.51 19.34
C PHE A 183 -2.46 -15.54 20.34
N ALA A 184 -3.31 -16.41 20.89
CA ALA A 184 -2.99 -17.26 22.04
C ALA A 184 -1.85 -18.26 21.82
N GLN A 185 -1.63 -18.71 20.58
CA GLN A 185 -0.61 -19.72 20.25
C GLN A 185 0.71 -19.10 19.74
N VAL A 186 0.81 -17.77 19.71
CA VAL A 186 2.01 -17.10 19.22
C VAL A 186 3.07 -17.05 20.31
N ASN A 187 4.34 -17.27 19.93
CA ASN A 187 5.50 -17.08 20.79
C ASN A 187 6.19 -15.77 20.36
N PRO A 188 6.12 -14.68 21.16
CA PRO A 188 6.68 -13.38 20.80
C PRO A 188 8.19 -13.41 20.52
N ALA A 189 8.98 -14.12 21.34
CA ALA A 189 10.43 -14.19 21.18
C ALA A 189 10.82 -14.85 19.84
N ARG A 190 10.12 -15.92 19.46
CA ARG A 190 10.32 -16.57 18.15
C ARG A 190 9.92 -15.66 16.99
N VAL A 191 8.85 -14.89 17.15
CA VAL A 191 8.42 -13.92 16.13
C VAL A 191 9.44 -12.80 15.97
N ALA A 192 10.01 -12.28 17.07
CA ALA A 192 11.05 -11.26 17.02
C ALA A 192 12.25 -11.74 16.19
N GLU A 193 12.76 -12.94 16.48
CA GLU A 193 13.85 -13.57 15.72
C GLU A 193 13.51 -13.73 14.22
N GLN A 194 12.32 -14.24 13.91
CA GLN A 194 11.86 -14.42 12.54
C GLN A 194 11.78 -13.09 11.80
N ALA A 195 11.19 -12.07 12.44
CA ALA A 195 11.04 -10.73 11.90
C ALA A 195 12.37 -9.95 11.84
N GLY A 196 13.43 -10.42 12.48
CA GLY A 196 14.68 -9.67 12.60
C GLY A 196 14.56 -8.44 13.49
N LEU A 197 13.63 -8.48 14.45
CA LEU A 197 13.42 -7.46 15.48
C LEU A 197 13.92 -7.96 16.83
N GLN A 198 14.09 -7.06 17.78
CA GLN A 198 14.37 -7.43 19.17
C GLN A 198 13.06 -7.70 19.92
N GLN A 199 13.12 -8.48 21.00
CA GLN A 199 11.95 -8.73 21.85
C GLN A 199 11.43 -7.41 22.46
N GLU A 200 12.37 -6.53 22.83
CA GLU A 200 12.11 -5.20 23.37
C GLU A 200 11.31 -4.31 22.40
N ASP A 201 11.48 -4.50 21.08
CA ASP A 201 10.71 -3.77 20.07
C ASP A 201 9.22 -4.16 20.16
N LEU A 202 8.93 -5.46 20.31
CA LEU A 202 7.56 -5.96 20.43
C LEU A 202 6.92 -5.53 21.75
N ASP A 203 7.69 -5.56 22.84
CA ASP A 203 7.23 -5.12 24.15
C ASP A 203 6.91 -3.63 24.16
N LEU A 204 7.73 -2.82 23.51
CA LEU A 204 7.51 -1.39 23.33
C LEU A 204 6.24 -1.10 22.51
N MET A 205 6.03 -1.81 21.40
CA MET A 205 4.81 -1.67 20.59
C MET A 205 3.56 -1.99 21.42
N ALA A 206 3.60 -3.11 22.15
CA ALA A 206 2.49 -3.54 22.99
C ALA A 206 2.23 -2.56 24.15
N GLU A 207 3.28 -2.10 24.84
CA GLU A 207 3.18 -1.12 25.91
C GLU A 207 2.57 0.19 25.42
N SER A 208 3.00 0.67 24.26
CA SER A 208 2.49 1.91 23.65
C SER A 208 1.00 1.79 23.33
N LEU A 209 0.55 0.66 22.78
CA LEU A 209 -0.87 0.39 22.51
C LEU A 209 -1.71 0.25 23.80
N VAL A 210 -1.14 -0.29 24.88
CA VAL A 210 -1.83 -0.43 26.17
C VAL A 210 -2.01 0.92 26.86
N ARG A 211 -1.00 1.80 26.79
CA ARG A 211 -1.04 3.15 27.38
C ARG A 211 -1.88 4.14 26.58
N ALA A 212 -2.08 3.89 25.29
CA ALA A 212 -2.86 4.73 24.40
C ALA A 212 -4.34 4.79 24.82
N ARG A 213 -4.92 5.99 24.76
CA ARG A 213 -6.35 6.23 24.93
C ARG A 213 -7.12 5.88 23.66
N THR A 214 -6.50 6.12 22.51
CA THR A 214 -7.05 5.94 21.17
C THR A 214 -6.00 5.22 20.30
N PRO A 215 -5.66 3.95 20.63
CA PRO A 215 -4.70 3.18 19.83
C PRO A 215 -5.28 2.92 18.44
N LEU A 216 -4.41 2.87 17.43
CA LEU A 216 -4.76 2.51 16.07
C LEU A 216 -3.71 1.58 15.49
N VAL A 217 -4.16 0.48 14.87
CA VAL A 217 -3.30 -0.41 14.09
C VAL A 217 -3.68 -0.30 12.62
N ILE A 218 -2.71 -0.04 11.73
CA ILE A 218 -2.98 0.17 10.30
C ILE A 218 -2.30 -0.92 9.49
N LEU A 219 -3.07 -1.58 8.62
CA LEU A 219 -2.53 -2.42 7.56
C LEU A 219 -2.29 -1.58 6.31
N GLY A 220 -1.05 -1.54 5.88
CA GLY A 220 -0.68 -0.98 4.60
C GLY A 220 -0.56 -1.97 3.47
N SER A 221 -0.54 -1.44 2.27
CA SER A 221 -0.41 -2.26 1.08
C SER A 221 0.96 -2.92 0.89
N GLY A 222 2.00 -2.39 1.55
CA GLY A 222 3.32 -3.03 1.60
C GLY A 222 3.29 -4.42 2.25
N VAL A 223 2.31 -4.68 3.13
CA VAL A 223 2.10 -5.98 3.77
C VAL A 223 1.02 -6.77 3.05
N ALA A 224 -0.09 -6.12 2.71
CA ALA A 224 -1.25 -6.79 2.10
C ALA A 224 -1.00 -7.31 0.67
N GLY A 225 0.04 -6.82 -0.02
CA GLY A 225 0.49 -7.34 -1.31
C GLY A 225 1.35 -8.61 -1.24
N ASN A 226 1.71 -9.07 -0.04
CA ASN A 226 2.46 -10.32 0.12
C ASN A 226 1.54 -11.55 0.00
N LEU A 227 2.13 -12.74 -0.20
CA LEU A 227 1.40 -14.00 -0.29
C LEU A 227 0.55 -14.32 0.95
N ASN A 228 0.97 -13.85 2.12
CA ASN A 228 0.26 -13.96 3.40
C ASN A 228 -0.43 -12.64 3.81
N GLY A 229 -0.72 -11.78 2.82
CA GLY A 229 -1.27 -10.45 3.05
C GLY A 229 -2.68 -10.48 3.65
N LEU A 230 -3.50 -11.48 3.30
CA LEU A 230 -4.84 -11.65 3.85
C LEU A 230 -4.79 -11.98 5.34
N GLU A 231 -3.92 -12.91 5.72
CA GLU A 231 -3.77 -13.32 7.11
C GLU A 231 -3.18 -12.20 7.97
N ALA A 232 -2.24 -11.42 7.41
CA ALA A 232 -1.73 -10.22 8.05
C ALA A 232 -2.83 -9.16 8.24
N ALA A 233 -3.69 -8.96 7.24
CA ALA A 233 -4.84 -8.06 7.32
C ALA A 233 -5.79 -8.48 8.44
N GLN A 234 -6.13 -9.76 8.49
CA GLN A 234 -7.00 -10.32 9.53
C GLN A 234 -6.39 -10.14 10.93
N ALA A 235 -5.10 -10.39 11.10
CA ALA A 235 -4.40 -10.21 12.37
C ALA A 235 -4.49 -8.76 12.88
N MET A 236 -4.29 -7.77 11.99
CA MET A 236 -4.37 -6.35 12.36
C MET A 236 -5.80 -5.88 12.63
N LEU A 237 -6.79 -6.36 11.87
CA LEU A 237 -8.19 -6.07 12.16
C LEU A 237 -8.64 -6.72 13.47
N ALA A 238 -8.22 -7.96 13.74
CA ALA A 238 -8.46 -8.63 15.01
C ALA A 238 -7.83 -7.88 16.19
N LEU A 239 -6.64 -7.30 16.00
CA LEU A 239 -5.98 -6.51 17.03
C LEU A 239 -6.73 -5.20 17.30
N ASN A 240 -7.17 -4.49 16.27
CA ASN A 240 -8.06 -3.33 16.41
C ASN A 240 -9.37 -3.70 17.15
N ALA A 241 -10.01 -4.80 16.76
CA ALA A 241 -11.20 -5.32 17.45
C ALA A 241 -10.93 -5.61 18.93
N TYR A 242 -9.79 -6.22 19.26
CA TYR A 242 -9.38 -6.50 20.64
C TYR A 242 -9.04 -5.24 21.45
N LEU A 243 -8.46 -4.22 20.80
CA LEU A 243 -8.26 -2.90 21.39
C LEU A 243 -9.58 -2.13 21.57
N GLY A 244 -10.67 -2.62 20.96
CA GLY A 244 -12.00 -2.04 21.08
C GLY A 244 -12.13 -0.71 20.35
N ASN A 245 -11.40 -0.52 19.25
CA ASN A 245 -11.35 0.75 18.51
C ASN A 245 -12.12 0.72 17.16
N ILE A 246 -12.83 -0.37 16.83
CA ILE A 246 -13.70 -0.41 15.64
C ILE A 246 -14.87 0.56 15.83
N GLY A 247 -15.09 1.44 14.86
CA GLY A 247 -16.17 2.44 14.85
C GLY A 247 -15.97 3.62 15.81
N LYS A 248 -14.81 3.74 16.45
CA LYS A 248 -14.51 4.83 17.41
C LYS A 248 -13.63 5.90 16.77
N ALA A 249 -13.75 7.14 17.24
CA ALA A 249 -12.80 8.22 16.92
C ALA A 249 -11.36 7.77 17.21
N GLY A 250 -10.47 7.92 16.23
CA GLY A 250 -9.09 7.46 16.32
C GLY A 250 -8.89 5.99 15.92
N GLY A 251 -9.97 5.27 15.61
CA GLY A 251 -9.96 3.84 15.34
C GLY A 251 -10.17 3.48 13.86
N VAL A 252 -10.67 2.27 13.62
CA VAL A 252 -10.98 1.78 12.26
C VAL A 252 -12.45 1.98 11.96
N PHE A 253 -12.74 2.61 10.83
CA PHE A 253 -14.09 2.81 10.33
C PHE A 253 -14.37 1.91 9.14
N LEU A 254 -15.61 1.47 9.03
CA LEU A 254 -16.09 0.77 7.84
C LEU A 254 -16.87 1.76 7.01
N THR A 255 -16.49 1.90 5.75
CA THR A 255 -17.25 2.70 4.79
C THR A 255 -18.64 2.09 4.68
N PRO A 256 -19.73 2.83 4.91
CA PRO A 256 -21.07 2.29 4.74
C PRO A 256 -21.24 1.73 3.33
N ALA A 257 -21.94 0.59 3.20
CA ALA A 257 -22.34 0.11 1.88
C ALA A 257 -23.21 1.18 1.19
N PRO A 258 -23.10 1.33 -0.14
CA PRO A 258 -23.98 2.24 -0.86
C PRO A 258 -25.44 1.84 -0.64
N PRO A 259 -26.39 2.80 -0.64
CA PRO A 259 -27.80 2.52 -0.40
C PRO A 259 -28.46 1.73 -1.54
N LEU A 260 -27.85 1.73 -2.73
CA LEU A 260 -28.30 0.99 -3.92
C LEU A 260 -27.42 -0.25 -4.10
N GLU A 261 -28.05 -1.41 -4.16
CA GLU A 261 -27.37 -2.71 -4.26
C GLU A 261 -26.62 -2.87 -5.60
N GLU A 262 -27.19 -2.36 -6.70
CA GLU A 262 -26.57 -2.30 -8.03
C GLU A 262 -25.21 -1.57 -8.02
N VAL A 263 -25.08 -0.53 -7.18
CA VAL A 263 -23.82 0.20 -7.01
C VAL A 263 -22.83 -0.58 -6.14
N ALA A 264 -23.31 -1.45 -5.24
CA ALA A 264 -22.48 -2.30 -4.39
C ALA A 264 -21.78 -3.42 -5.18
N GLU A 265 -22.34 -3.82 -6.34
CA GLU A 265 -21.74 -4.82 -7.24
C GLU A 265 -20.47 -4.28 -7.94
N ASN A 266 -20.26 -2.97 -7.92
CA ASN A 266 -19.13 -2.29 -8.52
C ASN A 266 -17.84 -2.44 -7.69
N ARG A 267 -17.25 -3.64 -7.76
CA ARG A 267 -16.04 -4.02 -7.00
C ARG A 267 -14.80 -4.12 -7.89
N ALA A 268 -13.67 -3.59 -7.44
CA ALA A 268 -12.38 -3.62 -8.16
C ALA A 268 -11.83 -5.04 -8.42
N SER A 269 -11.88 -5.64 -9.61
CA SER A 269 -11.48 -7.03 -9.87
C SER A 269 -10.14 -7.48 -9.23
N THR A 270 -10.05 -8.76 -8.92
CA THR A 270 -8.84 -9.43 -8.43
C THR A 270 -7.80 -9.61 -9.53
N PHE A 271 -6.56 -9.87 -9.15
CA PHE A 271 -5.51 -10.20 -10.11
C PHE A 271 -5.84 -11.46 -10.92
N ASN A 272 -6.49 -12.46 -10.31
CA ASN A 272 -6.88 -13.69 -11.01
C ASN A 272 -7.96 -13.43 -12.08
N GLU A 273 -8.95 -12.58 -11.79
CA GLU A 273 -9.96 -12.16 -12.79
C GLU A 273 -9.28 -11.45 -13.97
N MET A 274 -8.35 -10.53 -13.71
CA MET A 274 -7.57 -9.87 -14.77
C MET A 274 -6.66 -10.86 -15.54
N ALA A 275 -5.99 -11.77 -14.84
CA ALA A 275 -5.11 -12.76 -15.48
C ALA A 275 -5.90 -13.72 -16.36
N SER A 276 -7.11 -14.12 -15.95
CA SER A 276 -8.02 -14.95 -16.74
C SER A 276 -8.46 -14.26 -18.02
N LEU A 277 -8.68 -12.93 -17.99
CA LEU A 277 -8.95 -12.14 -19.18
C LEU A 277 -7.78 -12.14 -20.18
N VAL A 278 -6.54 -11.98 -19.69
CA VAL A 278 -5.34 -11.88 -20.55
C VAL A 278 -4.92 -13.23 -21.11
N ARG A 279 -5.11 -14.32 -20.36
CA ARG A 279 -4.60 -15.67 -20.70
C ARG A 279 -5.00 -16.20 -22.09
N PRO A 280 -6.27 -16.07 -22.56
CA PRO A 280 -6.68 -16.54 -23.88
C PRO A 280 -6.20 -15.63 -25.02
N MET A 281 -5.73 -14.41 -24.74
CA MET A 281 -5.31 -13.49 -25.77
C MET A 281 -4.04 -14.00 -26.47
N PRO A 282 -3.97 -14.02 -27.80
CA PRO A 282 -2.79 -14.46 -28.52
C PRO A 282 -1.59 -13.62 -28.11
N ARG A 283 -0.52 -14.27 -27.65
CA ARG A 283 0.73 -13.59 -27.32
C ARG A 283 1.30 -13.01 -28.60
N LEU A 284 1.30 -11.69 -28.69
CA LEU A 284 1.95 -11.00 -29.78
C LEU A 284 3.45 -11.30 -29.70
N SER A 285 3.99 -11.94 -30.75
CA SER A 285 5.44 -12.09 -30.92
C SER A 285 6.08 -10.71 -30.77
N PRO A 286 7.07 -10.53 -29.89
CA PRO A 286 7.74 -9.24 -29.77
C PRO A 286 8.54 -9.00 -31.04
N THR A 287 7.97 -8.27 -32.00
CA THR A 287 8.78 -7.56 -33.00
C THR A 287 9.44 -6.37 -32.32
N ARG A 288 10.30 -6.63 -31.34
CA ARG A 288 11.34 -5.69 -30.94
C ARG A 288 12.57 -6.06 -31.76
N PRO A 289 13.14 -5.16 -32.58
CA PRO A 289 14.52 -5.34 -32.99
C PRO A 289 15.33 -5.47 -31.69
N SER A 290 16.04 -6.58 -31.55
CA SER A 290 16.94 -6.82 -30.43
C SER A 290 17.96 -5.70 -30.40
N LEU A 291 17.77 -4.72 -29.50
CA LEU A 291 18.88 -3.85 -29.12
C LEU A 291 19.90 -4.75 -28.42
N PRO A 292 21.12 -4.93 -28.97
CA PRO A 292 22.11 -5.74 -28.31
C PRO A 292 22.39 -5.13 -26.94
N CYS A 293 22.28 -5.94 -25.89
CA CYS A 293 22.73 -5.56 -24.56
C CYS A 293 24.20 -5.12 -24.67
N ARG A 294 24.45 -3.81 -24.59
CA ARG A 294 25.82 -3.30 -24.50
C ARG A 294 26.43 -3.89 -23.23
N PRO A 295 27.54 -4.64 -23.32
CA PRO A 295 28.24 -5.07 -22.12
C PRO A 295 28.70 -3.82 -21.35
N PRO A 296 28.72 -3.88 -20.00
CA PRO A 296 29.32 -2.79 -19.22
C PRO A 296 30.76 -2.59 -19.69
N PRO A 297 31.26 -1.34 -19.75
CA PRO A 297 32.61 -1.06 -20.23
C PRO A 297 33.61 -1.89 -19.41
N ARG A 298 34.42 -2.68 -20.12
CA ARG A 298 35.57 -3.37 -19.51
C ARG A 298 36.56 -2.29 -19.09
N ASN A 299 36.77 -2.14 -17.78
CA ASN A 299 37.93 -1.42 -17.28
C ASN A 299 39.19 -2.21 -17.65
N SER A 300 39.87 -1.80 -18.71
CA SER A 300 41.22 -2.26 -19.02
C SER A 300 42.19 -1.65 -18.00
N PRO A 301 43.00 -2.46 -17.28
CA PRO A 301 43.99 -1.94 -16.37
C PRO A 301 45.20 -1.48 -17.19
N GLY A 302 45.33 -0.17 -17.37
CA GLY A 302 46.54 0.41 -17.96
C GLY A 302 46.25 1.60 -18.85
N GLN A 303 46.11 2.77 -18.24
CA GLN A 303 46.63 4.02 -18.79
C GLN A 303 46.61 5.07 -17.66
N ARG A 304 47.79 5.29 -17.09
CA ARG A 304 48.07 6.47 -16.27
C ARG A 304 48.22 7.67 -17.22
N GLY A 305 47.59 8.78 -16.85
CA GLY A 305 48.04 10.13 -17.19
C GLY A 305 47.56 10.70 -18.51
N SER A 306 46.55 11.57 -18.46
CA SER A 306 46.48 12.78 -19.29
C SER A 306 45.46 13.75 -18.71
N ARG A 307 45.79 15.04 -18.75
CA ARG A 307 45.16 16.17 -18.07
C ARG A 307 43.72 16.43 -18.58
N ALA A 308 42.82 16.81 -17.67
CA ALA A 308 41.50 17.34 -18.03
C ALA A 308 41.65 18.74 -18.65
N ALA A 309 41.07 18.94 -19.83
CA ALA A 309 40.89 20.25 -20.46
C ALA A 309 39.67 20.98 -19.85
N PRO A 310 39.68 22.32 -19.75
CA PRO A 310 38.61 23.07 -19.08
C PRO A 310 37.38 23.27 -19.99
N LEU A 311 36.20 23.30 -19.37
CA LEU A 311 34.90 23.54 -20.00
C LEU A 311 34.73 25.02 -20.41
N PRO A 312 33.96 25.33 -21.48
CA PRO A 312 33.82 26.69 -21.97
C PRO A 312 32.82 27.52 -21.13
N HIS A 313 33.16 28.82 -21.00
CA HIS A 313 32.39 29.84 -20.28
C HIS A 313 31.11 30.26 -21.03
N HIS A 314 30.01 30.43 -20.30
CA HIS A 314 28.81 31.14 -20.73
C HIS A 314 28.95 32.65 -20.50
N PRO A 315 28.40 33.53 -21.37
CA PRO A 315 28.57 34.97 -21.25
C PRO A 315 27.58 35.62 -20.27
N SER A 316 28.06 36.73 -19.72
CA SER A 316 27.62 37.51 -18.57
C SER A 316 26.26 38.23 -18.72
N ARG A 317 25.61 38.53 -17.58
CA ARG A 317 24.70 39.68 -17.40
C ARG A 317 25.16 40.52 -16.19
N PRO A 318 24.92 41.84 -16.20
CA PRO A 318 25.72 42.78 -15.41
C PRO A 318 25.21 43.02 -13.98
N ASP A 319 26.15 43.48 -13.16
CA ASP A 319 26.07 43.83 -11.74
C ASP A 319 24.92 44.78 -11.35
N ARG A 320 24.34 44.51 -10.17
CA ARG A 320 23.85 45.55 -9.26
C ARG A 320 24.61 45.43 -7.93
N ARG A 321 25.42 46.45 -7.67
CA ARG A 321 26.07 46.73 -6.37
C ARG A 321 25.02 46.95 -5.28
N LEU A 322 25.43 46.62 -4.05
CA LEU A 322 25.15 47.20 -2.72
C LEU A 322 25.58 46.09 -1.74
N GLY A 323 26.42 46.23 -0.73
CA GLY A 323 26.93 47.32 0.08
C GLY A 323 27.51 46.64 1.34
N GLU A 324 28.51 47.25 1.95
CA GLU A 324 29.42 46.66 2.94
C GLU A 324 28.81 46.29 4.30
N GLY A 325 29.51 45.43 5.05
CA GLY A 325 29.32 45.25 6.49
C GLY A 325 30.26 44.19 7.11
N ARG A 326 31.38 44.64 7.69
CA ARG A 326 32.32 43.91 8.57
C ARG A 326 31.60 43.47 9.88
N ASP A 327 31.94 42.39 10.58
CA ASP A 327 33.14 42.20 11.45
C ASP A 327 33.20 40.73 11.97
N PRO A 328 34.38 40.19 12.41
CA PRO A 328 34.63 38.76 12.59
C PRO A 328 34.53 38.30 14.06
N GLY A 329 34.16 37.03 14.27
CA GLY A 329 34.18 36.42 15.59
C GLY A 329 34.14 34.91 15.59
N LYS A 330 35.23 34.32 16.08
CA LYS A 330 35.40 32.96 16.64
C LYS A 330 35.80 31.81 15.70
N ARG A 331 37.01 31.31 15.97
CA ARG A 331 37.60 30.04 15.49
C ARG A 331 36.76 28.83 15.94
N PRO A 332 36.74 27.73 15.17
CA PRO A 332 36.52 26.40 15.72
C PRO A 332 37.81 25.56 15.75
N LEU A 333 37.98 24.84 16.86
CA LEU A 333 38.97 23.77 17.09
C LEU A 333 38.61 22.50 16.28
N PRO A 334 39.58 21.61 15.98
CA PRO A 334 39.38 20.52 15.03
C PRO A 334 38.77 19.26 15.67
N LEU A 335 37.76 18.70 15.01
CA LEU A 335 37.21 17.37 15.31
C LEU A 335 38.06 16.28 14.63
N HIS A 336 38.66 15.43 15.47
CA HIS A 336 39.34 14.20 15.09
C HIS A 336 38.35 13.22 14.42
N ARG A 337 38.68 12.73 13.21
CA ARG A 337 38.05 11.55 12.60
C ARG A 337 39.01 10.36 12.66
N PRO A 338 38.59 9.16 13.07
CA PRO A 338 39.36 7.95 12.81
C PRO A 338 38.97 7.29 11.48
N GLY A 339 40.00 7.11 10.64
CA GLY A 339 40.30 5.96 9.79
C GLY A 339 39.17 5.12 9.17
N ARG A 340 38.94 5.33 7.86
CA ARG A 340 38.45 4.27 6.94
C ARG A 340 39.63 3.39 6.51
N GLN A 341 39.67 2.13 6.92
CA GLN A 341 40.40 1.09 6.19
C GLN A 341 39.67 -0.27 6.20
N ARG A 342 39.44 -0.75 4.97
CA ARG A 342 39.40 -2.15 4.50
C ARG A 342 38.34 -3.09 5.08
N LEU A 343 37.29 -3.33 4.29
CA LEU A 343 36.74 -4.68 4.09
C LEU A 343 36.16 -4.80 2.66
N GLN A 344 37.05 -4.94 1.68
CA GLN A 344 36.70 -5.50 0.37
C GLN A 344 37.23 -6.94 0.32
N SER A 345 36.34 -7.91 0.46
CA SER A 345 36.38 -9.19 -0.26
C SER A 345 35.25 -10.09 0.27
N ARG A 346 34.67 -10.89 -0.63
CA ARG A 346 33.55 -11.85 -0.44
C ARG A 346 32.13 -11.31 -0.62
N LEU A 347 31.84 -10.83 -1.82
CA LEU A 347 30.50 -10.86 -2.40
C LEU A 347 30.62 -11.12 -3.91
N ARG A 348 30.86 -12.38 -4.28
CA ARG A 348 30.59 -12.88 -5.64
C ARG A 348 30.07 -14.31 -5.56
N ARG A 349 28.97 -14.54 -6.29
CA ARG A 349 28.21 -15.78 -6.50
C ARG A 349 27.15 -16.10 -5.44
N ARG A 350 25.95 -15.56 -5.65
CA ARG A 350 24.65 -16.26 -5.59
C ARG A 350 23.60 -15.37 -6.26
N CYS A 351 23.53 -15.46 -7.59
CA CYS A 351 22.36 -15.02 -8.34
C CYS A 351 21.36 -16.17 -8.39
N ALA A 352 20.08 -15.83 -8.24
CA ALA A 352 18.88 -16.63 -8.51
C ALA A 352 18.72 -17.91 -7.69
N THR A 353 18.14 -17.78 -6.50
CA THR A 353 17.30 -18.82 -5.89
C THR A 353 15.91 -18.22 -5.70
N PRO A 354 14.82 -18.89 -6.13
CA PRO A 354 13.48 -18.43 -5.82
C PRO A 354 13.28 -18.46 -4.31
N VAL A 355 12.88 -17.32 -3.74
CA VAL A 355 12.49 -17.24 -2.33
C VAL A 355 11.17 -17.97 -2.18
N HIS A 356 11.22 -19.26 -1.86
CA HIS A 356 10.05 -19.97 -1.34
C HIS A 356 9.74 -19.42 0.06
N PRO A 357 8.49 -19.04 0.37
CA PRO A 357 8.14 -18.72 1.74
C PRO A 357 8.36 -19.96 2.61
N ALA A 358 8.97 -19.76 3.78
CA ALA A 358 9.10 -20.82 4.76
C ALA A 358 7.70 -21.36 5.09
N ARG A 359 7.46 -22.66 4.83
CA ARG A 359 6.20 -23.39 5.12
C ARG A 359 5.67 -23.19 6.55
N GLY A 360 6.48 -22.66 7.46
CA GLY A 360 6.10 -22.32 8.84
C GLY A 360 5.13 -21.15 8.99
N VAL A 361 5.18 -20.13 8.12
CA VAL A 361 4.37 -18.90 8.29
C VAL A 361 2.88 -19.16 8.08
N VAL A 362 2.53 -19.98 7.07
CA VAL A 362 1.12 -20.32 6.75
C VAL A 362 0.45 -21.12 7.87
N ARG A 363 1.19 -21.98 8.60
CA ARG A 363 0.62 -22.81 9.68
C ARG A 363 0.20 -22.00 10.91
N GLN A 364 0.77 -20.83 11.16
CA GLN A 364 0.47 -20.03 12.35
C GLN A 364 -0.85 -19.25 12.28
N PHE A 365 -1.45 -19.10 11.09
CA PHE A 365 -2.64 -18.28 10.87
C PHE A 365 -3.99 -19.05 10.90
N ALA A 366 -3.98 -20.37 11.09
CA ALA A 366 -5.18 -21.21 11.06
C ALA A 366 -6.25 -20.87 12.14
N ALA A 367 -5.91 -20.05 13.15
CA ALA A 367 -6.79 -19.73 14.28
C ALA A 367 -7.72 -18.52 14.07
N LEU A 368 -7.66 -17.82 12.92
CA LEU A 368 -8.36 -16.54 12.70
C LEU A 368 -9.85 -16.67 12.32
N HIS A 369 -10.37 -17.87 12.07
CA HIS A 369 -11.74 -18.09 11.55
C HIS A 369 -12.89 -18.04 12.60
N HIS A 370 -12.63 -17.68 13.86
CA HIS A 370 -13.63 -17.81 14.94
C HIS A 370 -13.73 -16.60 15.91
N LEU A 371 -13.76 -15.37 15.39
CA LEU A 371 -13.99 -14.17 16.21
C LEU A 371 -15.50 -13.89 16.40
N PRO A 372 -15.93 -13.43 17.60
CA PRO A 372 -17.31 -13.05 17.85
C PRO A 372 -17.68 -11.76 17.09
N ARG A 373 -18.84 -11.77 16.41
CA ARG A 373 -19.34 -10.65 15.61
C ARG A 373 -19.89 -9.53 16.53
N PRO A 374 -19.60 -8.25 16.25
CA PRO A 374 -20.30 -7.15 16.91
C PRO A 374 -21.77 -7.13 16.47
N GLN A 375 -22.69 -6.95 17.41
CA GLN A 375 -24.11 -6.82 17.08
C GLN A 375 -24.38 -5.46 16.40
N PRO A 376 -25.21 -5.41 15.35
CA PRO A 376 -25.58 -4.15 14.72
C PRO A 376 -26.37 -3.29 15.70
N GLY A 377 -25.85 -2.09 15.99
CA GLY A 377 -26.57 -1.08 16.76
C GLY A 377 -27.88 -0.71 16.06
N ARG A 378 -28.98 -0.66 16.80
CA ARG A 378 -30.28 -0.18 16.31
C ARG A 378 -30.11 1.24 15.76
N ARG A 379 -30.45 1.44 14.48
CA ARG A 379 -30.54 2.78 13.87
C ARG A 379 -31.56 3.62 14.65
N PRO A 380 -31.26 4.87 15.03
CA PRO A 380 -32.30 5.79 15.48
C PRO A 380 -33.26 6.06 14.31
N LYS A 381 -34.57 6.00 14.58
CA LYS A 381 -35.62 6.38 13.62
C LYS A 381 -35.42 7.86 13.27
N GLY A 382 -35.22 8.16 11.99
CA GLY A 382 -35.24 9.54 11.49
C GLY A 382 -36.62 10.18 11.67
N PRO A 383 -36.71 11.52 11.71
CA PRO A 383 -37.97 12.22 11.90
C PRO A 383 -38.91 11.96 10.70
N GLN A 384 -40.20 11.76 11.00
CA GLN A 384 -41.25 11.61 9.99
C GLN A 384 -41.52 12.96 9.30
N PRO A 385 -41.92 12.96 8.02
CA PRO A 385 -42.20 14.18 7.28
C PRO A 385 -43.52 14.79 7.75
N GLY A 386 -43.42 15.70 8.73
CA GLY A 386 -44.53 16.43 9.30
C GLY A 386 -44.12 17.73 10.00
N ASP A 387 -42.87 17.83 10.47
CA ASP A 387 -42.38 18.98 11.25
C ASP A 387 -41.49 19.94 10.45
N LEU A 388 -41.94 20.37 9.28
CA LEU A 388 -41.41 21.56 8.61
C LEU A 388 -42.56 22.43 8.11
N ARG A 389 -43.07 23.29 9.01
CA ARG A 389 -43.69 24.57 8.68
C ARG A 389 -43.21 25.64 9.66
#